data_AF-A0A140K6P3-F1
#
_entry.id   AF-A0A140K6P3-F1
#
_cell.length_a   1.000
_cell.length_b   1.000
_cell.length_c   1.000
_cell.angle_alpha   90.00
_cell.angle_beta   90.00
_cell.angle_gamma   90.00
#
_symmetry.space_group_name_H-M   'P 1'
#
loop_
_entity.id
_entity.type
_entity.pdbx_description
1 polymer ?
#
loop_
_entity_poly.entity_id
_entity_poly.type
_entity_poly.pdbx_seq_one_letter_code
_entity_poly.pdbx_strand_id
1 'polypeptide(L)'
;MNIYQCNLSKVRSRDRIVTFLNRLCSEILDMKMYGEPLLERFGQNRPINTGYTIVQLVETSSIVAHFSELNNSVYLEIFSCKPYDPNIVSDFCCNYFEAETVEQYFLERK
;
A
#
# COMPACT_ATOMS: atom_id res chain seq x y z
N MET A 1 2.48 4.49 -6.66
CA MET A 1 3.64 4.97 -5.88
C MET A 1 4.56 3.80 -5.61
N ASN A 2 5.85 4.04 -5.66
CA ASN A 2 6.88 3.08 -5.29
C ASN A 2 7.61 3.64 -4.07
N ILE A 3 7.65 2.87 -2.99
CA ILE A 3 8.21 3.27 -1.70
C ILE A 3 9.37 2.31 -1.43
N TYR A 4 10.58 2.84 -1.22
CA TYR A 4 11.80 2.04 -1.17
C TYR A 4 12.54 2.21 0.16
N GLN A 5 13.45 1.26 0.45
CA GLN A 5 14.22 1.22 1.70
C GLN A 5 13.31 1.25 2.95
N CYS A 6 12.19 0.54 2.89
CA CYS A 6 11.23 0.45 3.99
C CYS A 6 11.79 -0.37 5.15
N ASN A 7 11.24 -0.14 6.34
CA ASN A 7 11.45 -1.01 7.49
C ASN A 7 10.91 -2.43 7.23
N LEU A 8 11.83 -3.38 7.24
CA LEU A 8 11.60 -4.81 7.03
C LEU A 8 10.47 -5.40 7.90
N SER A 9 10.38 -4.98 9.16
CA SER A 9 9.38 -5.50 10.10
C SER A 9 7.95 -5.10 9.71
N LYS A 10 7.79 -4.02 8.93
CA LYS A 10 6.49 -3.51 8.48
C LYS A 10 6.07 -4.13 7.15
N VAL A 11 7.01 -4.37 6.24
CA VAL A 11 6.77 -4.98 4.92
C VAL A 11 6.51 -6.49 5.03
N ARG A 12 7.05 -7.16 6.07
CA ARG A 12 6.95 -8.63 6.26
C ARG A 12 5.89 -9.06 7.28
N SER A 13 5.15 -8.12 7.87
CA SER A 13 4.18 -8.45 8.92
C SER A 13 2.76 -8.25 8.42
N ARG A 14 1.99 -9.35 8.39
CA ARG A 14 0.56 -9.33 8.06
C ARG A 14 -0.20 -8.29 8.88
N ASP A 15 0.03 -8.26 10.19
CA ASP A 15 -0.67 -7.36 11.11
C ASP A 15 -0.33 -5.89 10.86
N ARG A 16 0.93 -5.59 10.54
CA ARG A 16 1.34 -4.24 10.16
C ARG A 16 0.72 -3.84 8.83
N ILE A 17 0.68 -4.73 7.84
CA ILE A 17 0.03 -4.45 6.55
C ILE A 17 -1.47 -4.20 6.72
N VAL A 18 -2.17 -4.97 7.55
CA VAL A 18 -3.58 -4.72 7.88
C VAL A 18 -3.76 -3.38 8.57
N THR A 19 -2.90 -3.07 9.55
CA THR A 19 -2.92 -1.77 10.24
C THR A 19 -2.69 -0.62 9.28
N PHE A 20 -1.72 -0.75 8.38
CA PHE A 20 -1.45 0.23 7.32
C PHE A 20 -2.68 0.48 6.45
N LEU A 21 -3.28 -0.58 5.93
CA LEU A 21 -4.45 -0.50 5.06
C LEU A 21 -5.62 0.19 5.77
N ASN A 22 -5.93 -0.20 7.01
CA ASN A 22 -7.00 0.40 7.79
C ASN A 22 -6.80 1.90 7.99
N ARG A 23 -5.57 2.32 8.32
CA ARG A 23 -5.24 3.74 8.52
C ARG A 23 -5.25 4.52 7.21
N LEU A 24 -4.71 3.95 6.13
CA LEU A 24 -4.75 4.57 4.80
C LEU A 24 -6.20 4.84 4.38
N CYS A 25 -7.08 3.84 4.50
CA CYS A 25 -8.48 3.97 4.12
C CYS A 25 -9.23 4.96 5.02
N SER A 26 -9.13 4.82 6.34
CA SER A 26 -9.98 5.57 7.29
C SER A 26 -9.45 6.95 7.67
N GLU A 27 -8.14 7.10 7.87
CA GLU A 27 -7.55 8.35 8.36
C GLU A 27 -7.09 9.26 7.23
N ILE A 28 -6.60 8.69 6.12
CA ILE A 28 -5.93 9.46 5.06
C ILE A 28 -6.83 9.70 3.86
N LEU A 29 -7.49 8.65 3.35
CA LEU A 29 -8.37 8.75 2.20
C LEU A 29 -9.83 9.05 2.60
N ASP A 30 -10.19 8.78 3.86
CA ASP A 30 -11.55 8.85 4.37
C ASP A 30 -12.52 8.12 3.43
N MET A 31 -12.19 6.85 3.16
CA MET A 31 -12.89 5.95 2.25
C MET A 31 -13.39 4.71 2.99
N LYS A 32 -14.61 4.31 2.68
CA LYS A 32 -15.22 3.11 3.24
C LYS A 32 -14.70 1.86 2.53
N MET A 33 -14.15 0.92 3.29
CA MET A 33 -13.76 -0.40 2.79
C MET A 33 -15.00 -1.26 2.48
N TYR A 34 -14.93 -2.02 1.40
CA TYR A 34 -15.96 -2.97 0.99
C TYR A 34 -15.44 -4.40 1.13
N GLY A 35 -16.02 -5.15 2.08
CA GLY A 35 -15.61 -6.52 2.38
C GLY A 35 -14.22 -6.63 2.98
N GLU A 36 -13.80 -7.87 3.22
CA GLU A 36 -12.46 -8.17 3.72
C GLU A 36 -11.40 -8.03 2.62
N PRO A 37 -10.20 -7.51 2.93
CA PRO A 37 -9.11 -7.45 1.95
C PRO A 37 -8.63 -8.84 1.57
N LEU A 38 -8.32 -9.04 0.28
CA LEU A 38 -7.53 -10.18 -0.15
C LEU A 38 -6.06 -9.91 0.22
N LEU A 39 -5.59 -10.50 1.31
CA LEU A 39 -4.21 -10.38 1.79
C LEU A 39 -3.52 -11.74 1.75
N GLU A 40 -2.64 -11.92 0.77
CA GLU A 40 -1.94 -13.18 0.51
C GLU A 40 -0.44 -13.00 0.47
N ARG A 41 0.30 -14.02 0.94
CA ARG A 41 1.77 -14.10 0.82
C ARG A 41 2.13 -15.24 -0.10
N PHE A 42 2.63 -14.92 -1.29
CA PHE A 42 2.94 -15.91 -2.32
C PHE A 42 4.27 -15.64 -3.02
N GLY A 43 4.57 -16.38 -4.09
CA GLY A 43 5.79 -16.19 -4.89
C GLY A 43 7.05 -16.87 -4.31
N GLN A 44 6.88 -17.81 -3.38
CA GLN A 44 7.97 -18.48 -2.64
C GLN A 44 8.95 -19.28 -3.51
N ASN A 45 8.58 -19.60 -4.76
CA ASN A 45 9.44 -20.32 -5.70
C ASN A 45 10.67 -19.50 -6.16
N ARG A 46 10.65 -18.17 -6.00
CA ARG A 46 11.80 -17.29 -6.25
C ARG A 46 11.86 -16.21 -5.18
N PRO A 47 13.00 -16.00 -4.48
CA PRO A 47 13.10 -15.00 -3.42
C PRO A 47 12.69 -13.58 -3.86
N ILE A 48 13.02 -13.20 -5.10
CA ILE A 48 12.66 -11.89 -5.67
C ILE A 48 11.14 -11.66 -5.78
N ASN A 49 10.36 -12.73 -5.89
CA ASN A 49 8.90 -12.67 -6.03
C ASN A 49 8.16 -12.87 -4.70
N THR A 50 8.90 -13.12 -3.61
CA THR A 50 8.28 -13.44 -2.33
C THR A 50 7.80 -12.17 -1.63
N GLY A 51 6.54 -12.19 -1.22
CA GLY A 51 5.99 -11.19 -0.31
C GLY A 51 4.48 -11.12 -0.29
N TYR A 52 3.98 -10.12 0.43
CA TYR A 52 2.55 -9.91 0.57
C TYR A 52 1.98 -9.14 -0.61
N THR A 53 0.73 -9.41 -0.94
CA THR A 53 -0.10 -8.58 -1.81
C THR A 53 -1.42 -8.33 -1.11
N ILE A 54 -1.91 -7.08 -1.18
CA ILE A 54 -3.26 -6.73 -0.80
C ILE A 54 -4.06 -6.25 -2.00
N VAL A 55 -5.32 -6.64 -2.03
CA VAL A 55 -6.36 -6.02 -2.85
C VAL A 55 -7.53 -5.69 -1.93
N GLN A 56 -7.83 -4.40 -1.80
CA GLN A 56 -8.96 -3.89 -1.03
C GLN A 56 -9.88 -3.10 -1.96
N LEU A 57 -11.14 -3.52 -2.04
CA LEU A 57 -12.18 -2.69 -2.63
C LEU A 57 -12.57 -1.61 -1.64
N VAL A 58 -12.72 -0.38 -2.12
CA VAL A 58 -13.30 0.74 -1.36
C VAL A 58 -14.50 1.26 -2.14
N GLU A 59 -15.32 2.11 -1.55
CA GLU A 59 -16.53 2.62 -2.20
C GLU A 59 -16.22 3.18 -3.60
N THR A 60 -16.73 2.48 -4.63
CA THR A 60 -16.56 2.71 -6.08
C THR A 60 -15.12 2.66 -6.63
N SER A 61 -14.14 2.13 -5.90
CA SER A 61 -12.75 2.05 -6.40
C SER A 61 -11.90 0.97 -5.69
N SER A 62 -10.56 1.04 -5.75
CA SER A 62 -9.68 -0.02 -5.24
C SER A 62 -8.32 0.47 -4.76
N ILE A 63 -7.77 -0.22 -3.77
CA ILE A 63 -6.38 -0.09 -3.31
C ILE A 63 -5.68 -1.43 -3.53
N VAL A 64 -4.53 -1.41 -4.19
CA VAL A 64 -3.71 -2.58 -4.44
C VAL A 64 -2.29 -2.29 -3.99
N ALA A 65 -1.68 -3.19 -3.21
CA ALA A 65 -0.27 -3.03 -2.86
C ALA A 65 0.49 -4.34 -2.89
N HIS A 66 1.73 -4.29 -3.38
CA HIS A 66 2.69 -5.40 -3.36
C HIS A 66 3.86 -5.05 -2.44
N PHE A 67 4.20 -5.97 -1.54
CA PHE A 67 5.23 -5.81 -0.52
C PHE A 67 6.39 -6.73 -0.86
N SER A 68 7.48 -6.19 -1.41
CA SER A 68 8.68 -6.96 -1.76
C SER A 68 9.56 -7.18 -0.54
N GLU A 69 9.64 -8.42 -0.06
CA GLU A 69 10.44 -8.74 1.12
C GLU A 69 11.94 -8.68 0.85
N LEU A 70 12.38 -8.95 -0.39
CA LEU A 70 13.79 -8.91 -0.77
C LEU A 70 14.29 -7.47 -0.92
N ASN A 71 13.49 -6.61 -1.55
CA ASN A 71 13.91 -5.25 -1.91
C ASN A 71 13.56 -4.21 -0.85
N ASN A 72 12.81 -4.59 0.18
CA ASN A 72 12.30 -3.69 1.22
C ASN A 72 11.46 -2.57 0.60
N SER A 73 10.56 -2.95 -0.31
CA SER A 73 9.81 -1.99 -1.11
C SER A 73 8.32 -2.26 -1.08
N VAL A 74 7.53 -1.20 -1.22
CA VAL A 74 6.07 -1.27 -1.38
C VAL A 74 5.69 -0.61 -2.69
N TYR A 75 4.95 -1.35 -3.52
CA TYR A 75 4.36 -0.84 -4.76
C TYR A 75 2.88 -0.66 -4.52
N LEU A 76 2.45 0.59 -4.36
CA LEU A 76 1.10 0.96 -3.94
C LEU A 76 0.35 1.65 -5.07
N GLU A 77 -0.80 1.10 -5.44
CA GLU A 77 -1.77 1.72 -6.33
C GLU A 77 -3.01 2.12 -5.53
N ILE A 78 -3.37 3.39 -5.63
CA ILE A 78 -4.60 3.93 -5.07
C ILE A 78 -5.42 4.42 -6.24
N PHE A 79 -6.50 3.71 -6.53
CA PHE A 79 -7.51 4.17 -7.46
C PHE A 79 -8.70 4.67 -6.63
N SER A 80 -9.08 5.93 -6.82
CA SER A 80 -10.07 6.61 -5.99
C SER A 80 -11.00 7.47 -6.86
N CYS A 81 -12.31 7.40 -6.60
CA CYS A 81 -13.28 8.36 -7.11
C CYS A 81 -13.36 9.63 -6.25
N LYS A 82 -12.92 9.56 -4.99
CA LYS A 82 -12.84 10.72 -4.08
C LYS A 82 -11.50 11.44 -4.29
N PRO A 83 -11.49 12.77 -4.43
CA PRO A 83 -10.25 13.54 -4.46
C PRO A 83 -9.43 13.35 -3.18
N TYR A 84 -8.11 13.26 -3.32
CA TYR A 84 -7.17 13.22 -2.21
C TYR A 84 -5.89 13.97 -2.60
N ASP A 85 -5.14 14.45 -1.60
CA ASP A 85 -3.83 15.06 -1.83
C ASP A 85 -2.76 13.96 -1.92
N PRO A 86 -2.10 13.76 -3.09
CA PRO A 86 -1.08 12.74 -3.23
C PRO A 86 0.13 12.97 -2.30
N ASN A 87 0.45 14.20 -1.94
CA ASN A 87 1.57 14.49 -1.04
C ASN A 87 1.28 14.03 0.39
N ILE A 88 0.06 14.27 0.90
CA ILE A 88 -0.34 13.78 2.23
C ILE A 88 -0.28 12.25 2.29
N VAL A 89 -0.74 11.58 1.23
CA VAL A 89 -0.70 10.11 1.13
C VAL A 89 0.73 9.60 1.06
N SER A 90 1.59 10.25 0.26
CA SER A 90 3.01 9.92 0.15
C SER A 90 3.72 10.09 1.49
N ASP A 91 3.51 11.21 2.19
CA ASP A 91 4.10 11.48 3.50
C ASP A 91 3.64 10.45 4.54
N PHE A 92 2.35 10.11 4.56
CA PHE A 92 1.84 9.04 5.40
C PHE A 92 2.54 7.71 5.10
N CYS A 93 2.68 7.34 3.83
CA CYS A 93 3.32 6.08 3.44
C CYS A 93 4.80 6.04 3.86
N CYS A 94 5.55 7.11 3.59
CA CYS A 94 6.95 7.21 3.98
C CYS A 94 7.13 7.11 5.50
N ASN A 95 6.33 7.85 6.26
CA ASN A 95 6.37 7.82 7.72
C ASN A 95 5.93 6.45 8.27
N TYR A 96 4.88 5.86 7.70
CA TYR A 96 4.39 4.56 8.13
C TYR A 96 5.45 3.50 7.89
N PHE A 97 6.07 3.44 6.72
CA PHE A 97 7.06 2.42 6.39
C PHE A 97 8.48 2.74 6.84
N GLU A 98 8.73 3.93 7.40
CA GLU A 98 10.09 4.44 7.69
C GLU A 98 10.98 4.35 6.44
N ALA A 99 10.43 4.78 5.31
CA ALA A 99 11.09 4.70 4.01
C ALA A 99 12.03 5.88 3.77
N GLU A 100 13.10 5.67 3.01
CA GLU A 100 14.05 6.73 2.65
C GLU A 100 13.62 7.47 1.38
N THR A 101 13.03 6.76 0.42
CA THR A 101 12.64 7.34 -0.86
C THR A 101 11.27 6.88 -1.33
N VAL A 102 10.61 7.78 -2.06
CA VAL A 102 9.31 7.54 -2.68
C VAL A 102 9.27 8.14 -4.08
N GLU A 103 8.74 7.37 -5.01
CA GLU A 103 8.40 7.81 -6.36
C GLU A 103 6.89 7.76 -6.52
N GLN A 104 6.27 8.88 -6.89
CA GLN A 104 4.83 8.96 -7.09
C GLN A 104 4.46 9.47 -8.48
N TYR A 105 3.38 8.91 -9.01
CA TYR A 105 2.73 9.36 -10.23
C TYR A 105 1.25 9.53 -9.90
N PHE A 106 0.71 10.69 -10.23
CA PHE A 106 -0.70 11.00 -10.04
C PHE A 106 -1.35 11.20 -11.41
N LEU A 107 -2.50 10.55 -11.60
CA LEU A 107 -3.26 10.61 -12.84
C LEU A 107 -4.72 10.93 -12.51
N GLU A 108 -5.18 12.08 -12.98
CA GLU A 108 -6.61 12.40 -12.99
C GLU A 108 -7.29 11.73 -14.18
N ARG A 109 -8.35 10.97 -13.91
CA ARG A 109 -9.18 10.29 -14.92
C ARG A 109 -10.52 11.02 -15.00
N LYS A 110 -10.91 11.46 -16.20
CA LYS A 110 -12.16 12.18 -16.48
C LYS A 110 -13.13 11.29 -17.24
#